data_AF-A0A2N1FA38-F1
#
_entry.id   AF-A0A2N1FA38-F1
#
_cell.length_a   1.000
_cell.length_b   1.000
_cell.length_c   1.000
_cell.angle_alpha   90.00
_cell.angle_beta   90.00
_cell.angle_gamma   90.00
#
_symmetry.space_group_name_H-M   'P 1'
#
loop_
_entity.id
_entity.type
_entity.pdbx_description
1 polymer ?
#
loop_
_entity_poly.entity_id
_entity_poly.type
_entity_poly.pdbx_seq_one_letter_code
_entity_poly.pdbx_strand_id
1 'polypeptide(L)'
;MIKKTYYYLLILFFISCQVEEGNTGVNTLTNTYKEAIGTNCENGGVKIELGLDKNSNNVLDIDEIETVNYICNGLNGYINLTSVSNDFIDTNVCENGGHKINSGLDYNNNNVLDIEEIMISAIVCDGIEGYKPLTKFVNEPIGVNCDKGGIKISIGLDNNSNGILDNDEIISTSYACNAEDGDLSLTKISDIESGSTCENGGMKIEVGIDLNSNAILDEEEIKTTKTVCNGVDGIGGLEEIRLLILSSGAGASGTDKESGVIVGSIEKFNKKNWSEAKSIIYNSYIYTSNYNNTCYIELYNATDGYVISESTISSNSTMYPGSLVISKNIIDNLPNKEIKLDLRLRSENEGTSVFIGRKSELIINN
;
A
#
# COMPACT_ATOMS: atom_id res chain seq x y z
N MET A 1 -71.30 26.96 64.56
CA MET A 1 -70.05 26.46 63.96
C MET A 1 -69.57 25.25 64.75
N ILE A 2 -69.82 24.04 64.24
CA ILE A 2 -69.40 22.79 64.89
C ILE A 2 -68.43 22.10 63.93
N LYS A 3 -67.15 22.01 64.34
CA LYS A 3 -66.09 21.29 63.64
C LYS A 3 -66.38 19.78 63.70
N LYS A 4 -66.35 19.11 62.55
CA LYS A 4 -66.25 17.64 62.48
C LYS A 4 -64.92 17.28 61.82
N THR A 5 -64.02 16.74 62.63
CA THR A 5 -62.78 16.09 62.26
C THR A 5 -63.11 14.70 61.69
N TYR A 6 -62.62 14.38 60.49
CA TYR A 6 -62.71 13.02 59.95
C TYR A 6 -61.32 12.49 59.59
N TYR A 7 -61.03 11.32 60.16
CA TYR A 7 -59.85 10.48 60.02
C TYR A 7 -59.67 10.02 58.55
N TYR A 8 -58.44 10.09 58.05
CA TYR A 8 -58.04 9.44 56.79
C TYR A 8 -57.94 7.93 57.02
N LEU A 9 -58.83 7.15 56.40
CA LEU A 9 -58.74 5.69 56.32
C LEU A 9 -57.99 5.34 55.02
N LEU A 10 -56.83 4.71 55.19
CA LEU A 10 -55.93 4.23 54.14
C LEU A 10 -56.62 3.09 53.35
N ILE A 11 -57.02 3.33 52.10
CA ILE A 11 -57.47 2.28 51.18
C ILE A 11 -56.30 1.94 50.24
N LEU A 12 -55.63 0.82 50.53
CA LEU A 12 -54.70 0.16 49.61
C LEU A 12 -55.50 -0.42 48.44
N PHE A 13 -55.43 0.24 47.28
CA PHE A 13 -55.77 -0.40 46.00
C PHE A 13 -54.56 -1.19 45.51
N PHE A 14 -54.65 -2.52 45.61
CA PHE A 14 -53.79 -3.43 44.88
C PHE A 14 -54.10 -3.31 43.39
N ILE A 15 -53.32 -2.49 42.67
CA ILE A 15 -53.26 -2.56 41.21
C ILE A 15 -52.38 -3.76 40.89
N SER A 16 -53.02 -4.88 40.57
CA SER A 16 -52.37 -6.00 39.89
C SER A 16 -51.77 -5.49 38.59
N CYS A 17 -50.44 -5.57 38.48
CA CYS A 17 -49.74 -5.37 37.22
C CYS A 17 -50.23 -6.45 36.24
N GLN A 18 -51.00 -6.06 35.21
CA GLN A 18 -51.16 -6.90 34.04
C GLN A 18 -49.80 -6.91 33.35
N VAL A 19 -49.20 -8.09 33.22
CA VAL A 19 -48.06 -8.28 32.32
C VAL A 19 -48.66 -8.24 30.93
N GLU A 20 -48.55 -7.11 30.24
CA GLU A 20 -48.71 -7.10 28.79
C GLU A 20 -47.65 -8.05 28.24
N GLU A 21 -48.07 -9.15 27.60
CA GLU A 21 -47.17 -9.96 26.80
C GLU A 21 -46.56 -9.01 25.76
N GLY A 22 -45.26 -8.73 25.90
CA GLY A 22 -44.53 -7.92 24.95
C GLY A 22 -44.71 -8.53 23.57
N ASN A 23 -45.19 -7.72 22.61
CA ASN A 23 -45.38 -8.11 21.22
C ASN A 23 -44.22 -9.00 20.76
N THR A 24 -44.53 -10.17 20.24
CA THR A 24 -43.57 -11.08 19.60
C THR A 24 -42.69 -10.26 18.66
N GLY A 25 -41.41 -10.13 18.99
CA GLY A 25 -40.45 -9.39 18.16
C GLY A 25 -40.35 -10.09 16.81
N VAL A 26 -40.98 -9.53 15.79
CA VAL A 26 -40.83 -9.98 14.40
C VAL A 26 -39.40 -9.67 13.96
N ASN A 27 -38.74 -10.65 13.33
CA ASN A 27 -37.37 -10.52 12.87
C ASN A 27 -37.29 -9.45 11.78
N THR A 28 -36.27 -8.59 11.82
CA THR A 28 -35.92 -7.72 10.70
C THR A 28 -35.02 -8.49 9.75
N LEU A 29 -35.42 -8.61 8.48
CA LEU A 29 -34.64 -9.27 7.45
C LEU A 29 -34.04 -8.25 6.48
N THR A 30 -32.90 -8.61 5.89
CA THR A 30 -32.18 -7.79 4.92
C THR A 30 -31.82 -8.64 3.70
N ASN A 31 -32.29 -8.24 2.52
CA ASN A 31 -31.84 -8.79 1.26
C ASN A 31 -30.88 -7.80 0.57
N THR A 32 -29.84 -8.34 -0.05
CA THR A 32 -28.90 -7.54 -0.85
C THR A 32 -28.82 -8.08 -2.26
N TYR A 33 -28.97 -7.19 -3.24
CA TYR A 33 -28.91 -7.51 -4.66
C TYR A 33 -27.89 -6.61 -5.34
N LYS A 34 -27.19 -7.14 -6.34
CA LYS A 34 -26.36 -6.32 -7.21
C LYS A 34 -27.26 -5.38 -8.01
N GLU A 35 -27.06 -4.07 -7.90
CA GLU A 35 -27.76 -3.07 -8.69
C GLU A 35 -27.01 -2.85 -10.01
N ALA A 36 -27.73 -2.99 -11.12
CA ALA A 36 -27.19 -2.72 -12.45
C ALA A 36 -27.04 -1.21 -12.70
N ILE A 37 -26.26 -0.86 -13.71
CA ILE A 37 -26.15 0.52 -14.19
C ILE A 37 -27.54 1.00 -14.61
N GLY A 38 -27.98 2.15 -14.07
CA GLY A 38 -29.31 2.68 -14.36
C GLY A 38 -29.66 3.93 -13.58
N THR A 39 -30.96 4.26 -13.55
CA THR A 39 -31.48 5.49 -12.96
C THR A 39 -31.30 5.59 -11.45
N ASN A 40 -31.12 4.46 -10.74
CA ASN A 40 -30.92 4.46 -9.29
C ASN A 40 -29.44 4.63 -8.92
N CYS A 41 -28.54 4.03 -9.71
CA CYS A 41 -27.09 4.19 -9.60
C CYS A 41 -26.46 4.24 -10.99
N GLU A 42 -25.93 5.40 -11.38
CA GLU A 42 -25.34 5.64 -12.71
C GLU A 42 -24.14 4.73 -13.00
N ASN A 43 -23.44 4.24 -11.96
CA ASN A 43 -22.26 3.36 -12.06
C ASN A 43 -22.49 1.96 -11.45
N GLY A 44 -23.76 1.55 -11.33
CA GLY A 44 -24.15 0.35 -10.60
C GLY A 44 -23.84 0.44 -9.10
N GLY A 45 -24.16 -0.64 -8.37
CA GLY A 45 -23.96 -0.66 -6.93
C GLY A 45 -24.60 -1.87 -6.26
N VAL A 46 -25.11 -1.67 -5.05
CA VAL A 46 -25.85 -2.67 -4.29
C VAL A 46 -27.20 -2.08 -3.86
N LYS A 47 -28.27 -2.81 -4.18
CA LYS A 47 -29.62 -2.55 -3.68
C LYS A 47 -29.81 -3.34 -2.38
N ILE A 48 -30.30 -2.67 -1.34
CA ILE A 48 -30.56 -3.26 -0.02
C ILE A 48 -32.05 -3.10 0.27
N GLU A 49 -32.71 -4.20 0.58
CA GLU A 49 -34.12 -4.25 0.97
C GLU A 49 -34.22 -4.67 2.43
N LEU A 50 -35.00 -3.92 3.22
CA LEU A 50 -35.19 -4.11 4.65
C LEU A 50 -36.69 -4.23 4.94
N GLY A 51 -37.05 -5.14 5.83
CA GLY A 51 -38.43 -5.29 6.27
C GLY A 51 -38.58 -6.22 7.45
N LEU A 52 -39.79 -6.23 8.02
CA LEU A 52 -40.17 -7.14 9.10
C LEU A 52 -40.76 -8.41 8.50
N ASP A 53 -40.25 -9.56 8.92
CA ASP A 53 -40.78 -10.89 8.59
C ASP A 53 -42.12 -11.11 9.31
N LYS A 54 -43.19 -10.52 8.75
CA LYS A 54 -44.53 -10.45 9.34
C LYS A 54 -45.17 -11.82 9.42
N ASN A 55 -44.85 -12.70 8.49
CA ASN A 55 -45.38 -14.06 8.45
C ASN A 55 -44.45 -15.10 9.13
N SER A 56 -43.27 -14.68 9.62
CA SER A 56 -42.28 -15.48 10.34
C SER A 56 -41.75 -16.68 9.53
N ASN A 57 -41.61 -16.54 8.20
CA ASN A 57 -41.12 -17.58 7.31
C ASN A 57 -39.59 -17.52 7.06
N ASN A 58 -38.89 -16.55 7.67
CA ASN A 58 -37.46 -16.24 7.52
C ASN A 58 -37.02 -15.87 6.10
N VAL A 59 -37.95 -15.43 5.25
CA VAL A 59 -37.70 -14.89 3.92
C VAL A 59 -38.33 -13.52 3.86
N LEU A 60 -37.61 -12.52 3.35
CA LEU A 60 -38.20 -11.20 3.15
C LEU A 60 -39.09 -11.25 1.90
N ASP A 61 -40.40 -11.40 2.10
CA ASP A 61 -41.38 -11.41 1.02
C ASP A 61 -41.59 -10.00 0.44
N ILE A 62 -42.07 -9.91 -0.81
CA ILE A 62 -42.23 -8.61 -1.50
C ILE A 62 -43.16 -7.64 -0.77
N ASP A 63 -44.19 -8.16 -0.08
CA ASP A 63 -45.15 -7.38 0.70
C ASP A 63 -44.62 -6.98 2.09
N GLU A 64 -43.46 -7.50 2.48
CA GLU A 64 -42.81 -7.25 3.76
C GLU A 64 -41.70 -6.20 3.67
N ILE A 65 -41.29 -5.81 2.46
CA ILE A 65 -40.27 -4.78 2.23
C ILE A 65 -40.80 -3.42 2.66
N GLU A 66 -40.15 -2.82 3.66
CA GLU A 66 -40.52 -1.51 4.21
C GLU A 66 -39.58 -0.40 3.74
N THR A 67 -38.31 -0.73 3.49
CA THR A 67 -37.30 0.24 3.03
C THR A 67 -36.43 -0.35 1.94
N VAL A 68 -36.18 0.44 0.90
CA VAL A 68 -35.23 0.13 -0.17
C VAL A 68 -34.18 1.24 -0.20
N ASN A 69 -32.92 0.86 -0.01
CA ASN A 69 -31.77 1.76 -0.09
C ASN A 69 -30.81 1.31 -1.20
N TYR A 70 -30.08 2.26 -1.75
CA TYR A 70 -29.07 2.02 -2.78
C TYR A 70 -27.72 2.53 -2.29
N ILE A 71 -26.71 1.66 -2.33
CA ILE A 71 -25.30 2.04 -2.18
C ILE A 71 -24.71 2.08 -3.58
N CYS A 72 -24.57 3.27 -4.13
CA CYS A 72 -24.00 3.47 -5.45
C CYS A 72 -22.48 3.49 -5.38
N ASN A 73 -21.84 2.94 -6.42
CA ASN A 73 -20.39 3.08 -6.56
C ASN A 73 -20.04 4.58 -6.74
N GLY A 74 -19.01 5.02 -6.00
CA GLY A 74 -18.47 6.38 -6.08
C GLY A 74 -17.97 6.72 -7.48
N LEU A 75 -17.83 8.02 -7.76
CA LEU A 75 -17.76 8.54 -9.12
C LEU A 75 -16.62 7.98 -9.97
N ASN A 76 -15.58 7.37 -9.41
CA ASN A 76 -14.70 6.46 -10.15
C ASN A 76 -13.97 5.49 -9.21
N GLY A 77 -13.98 4.21 -9.55
CA GLY A 77 -13.00 3.23 -9.09
C GLY A 77 -11.68 3.35 -9.86
N TYR A 78 -11.14 4.56 -10.00
CA TYR A 78 -9.82 4.74 -10.60
C TYR A 78 -8.77 4.24 -9.62
N ILE A 79 -7.84 3.46 -10.15
CA ILE A 79 -6.70 2.98 -9.39
C ILE A 79 -5.76 4.16 -9.20
N ASN A 80 -5.41 4.47 -7.95
CA ASN A 80 -4.31 5.37 -7.67
C ASN A 80 -3.02 4.67 -8.09
N LEU A 81 -2.30 5.25 -9.05
CA LEU A 81 -1.01 4.74 -9.50
C LEU A 81 0.11 5.65 -9.03
N THR A 82 1.21 5.02 -8.61
CA THR A 82 2.47 5.69 -8.29
C THR A 82 3.53 5.12 -9.22
N SER A 83 4.22 6.01 -9.94
CA SER A 83 5.38 5.63 -10.75
C SER A 83 6.63 6.28 -10.18
N VAL A 84 7.73 5.51 -10.17
CA VAL A 84 9.06 6.01 -9.80
C VAL A 84 9.91 5.98 -11.05
N SER A 85 10.40 7.14 -11.46
CA SER A 85 11.41 7.29 -12.50
C SER A 85 12.77 7.34 -11.83
N ASN A 86 13.61 6.35 -12.13
CA ASN A 86 14.93 6.18 -11.52
C ASN A 86 16.05 6.99 -12.22
N ASP A 87 15.70 7.74 -13.26
CA ASP A 87 16.67 8.44 -14.12
C ASP A 87 16.46 9.97 -14.06
N PHE A 88 16.11 10.51 -12.88
CA PHE A 88 15.99 11.96 -12.73
C PHE A 88 17.38 12.59 -12.59
N ILE A 89 17.94 13.01 -13.73
CA ILE A 89 19.23 13.69 -13.81
C ILE A 89 18.98 15.16 -14.13
N ASP A 90 18.76 15.96 -13.09
CA ASP A 90 18.82 17.42 -13.18
C ASP A 90 19.84 17.92 -12.17
N THR A 91 21.03 18.28 -12.66
CA THR A 91 22.15 18.75 -11.83
C THR A 91 21.88 20.09 -11.14
N ASN A 92 20.80 20.80 -11.49
CA ASN A 92 20.38 22.01 -10.79
C ASN A 92 19.45 21.71 -9.61
N VAL A 93 18.93 20.48 -9.50
CA VAL A 93 17.99 20.03 -8.45
C VAL A 93 18.62 18.93 -7.59
N CYS A 94 19.25 17.94 -8.21
CA CYS A 94 19.99 16.86 -7.56
C CYS A 94 21.36 16.69 -8.23
N GLU A 95 22.44 17.11 -7.55
CA GLU A 95 23.81 17.06 -8.10
C GLU A 95 24.28 15.63 -8.45
N ASN A 96 23.78 14.61 -7.75
CA ASN A 96 24.18 13.21 -7.92
C ASN A 96 23.13 12.32 -8.59
N GLY A 97 22.09 12.91 -9.19
CA GLY A 97 20.93 12.19 -9.68
C GLY A 97 19.91 11.90 -8.57
N GLY A 98 18.81 11.24 -8.94
CA GLY A 98 17.75 10.91 -8.01
C GLY A 98 16.55 10.25 -8.68
N HIS A 99 15.50 10.10 -7.89
CA HIS A 99 14.24 9.51 -8.28
C HIS A 99 13.14 10.56 -8.37
N LYS A 100 12.42 10.58 -9.49
CA LYS A 100 11.18 11.35 -9.61
C LYS A 100 9.99 10.43 -9.38
N ILE A 101 9.23 10.71 -8.33
CA ILE A 101 8.03 9.97 -7.97
C ILE A 101 6.82 10.75 -8.49
N ASN A 102 6.00 10.13 -9.33
CA ASN A 102 4.74 10.70 -9.79
C ASN A 102 3.57 9.90 -9.21
N SER A 103 2.50 10.60 -8.85
CA SER A 103 1.26 9.98 -8.41
C SER A 103 0.06 10.63 -9.07
N GLY A 104 -0.94 9.82 -9.39
CA GLY A 104 -2.13 10.26 -10.07
C GLY A 104 -3.19 9.16 -10.21
N LEU A 105 -4.32 9.53 -10.83
CA LEU A 105 -5.46 8.65 -11.05
C LEU A 105 -5.41 8.12 -12.49
N ASP A 106 -5.43 6.80 -12.63
CA ASP A 106 -5.54 6.13 -13.93
C ASP A 106 -6.94 6.39 -14.53
N TYR A 107 -7.05 7.43 -15.35
CA TYR A 107 -8.32 7.89 -15.92
C TYR A 107 -8.83 6.97 -17.02
N ASN A 108 -7.91 6.30 -17.72
CA ASN A 108 -8.24 5.44 -18.85
C ASN A 108 -8.25 3.93 -18.50
N ASN A 109 -7.97 3.58 -17.24
CA ASN A 109 -7.90 2.23 -16.67
C ASN A 109 -6.91 1.29 -17.40
N ASN A 110 -5.81 1.83 -17.95
CA ASN A 110 -4.80 1.03 -18.65
C ASN A 110 -3.73 0.44 -17.70
N ASN A 111 -3.80 0.74 -16.39
CA ASN A 111 -2.84 0.39 -15.34
C ASN A 111 -1.42 0.97 -15.55
N VAL A 112 -1.31 2.06 -16.29
CA VAL A 112 -0.10 2.85 -16.50
C VAL A 112 -0.43 4.27 -16.09
N LEU A 113 0.46 4.92 -15.34
CA LEU A 113 0.28 6.34 -15.02
C LEU A 113 0.77 7.17 -16.21
N ASP A 114 -0.16 7.60 -17.06
CA ASP A 114 0.13 8.45 -18.22
C ASP A 114 0.47 9.88 -17.79
N ILE A 115 1.13 10.65 -18.66
CA ILE A 115 1.64 11.98 -18.29
C ILE A 115 0.53 12.97 -17.95
N GLU A 116 -0.64 12.86 -18.59
CA GLU A 116 -1.81 13.67 -18.29
C GLU A 116 -2.53 13.24 -17.00
N GLU A 117 -2.21 12.08 -16.45
CA GLU A 117 -2.82 11.52 -15.24
C GLU A 117 -2.07 11.91 -13.97
N ILE A 118 -0.83 12.38 -14.11
CA ILE A 118 0.02 12.82 -13.00
C ILE A 118 -0.59 14.05 -12.33
N MET A 119 -0.92 13.91 -11.06
CA MET A 119 -1.43 15.00 -10.23
C MET A 119 -0.33 15.64 -9.38
N ILE A 120 0.61 14.82 -8.90
CA ILE A 120 1.68 15.25 -7.98
C ILE A 120 2.99 14.60 -8.42
N SER A 121 4.07 15.38 -8.35
CA SER A 121 5.44 14.90 -8.51
C SER A 121 6.28 15.27 -7.29
N ALA A 122 7.06 14.32 -6.78
CA ALA A 122 8.09 14.53 -5.77
C ALA A 122 9.45 14.11 -6.34
N ILE A 123 10.52 14.78 -5.91
CA ILE A 123 11.90 14.47 -6.31
C ILE A 123 12.66 14.06 -5.06
N VAL A 124 13.32 12.90 -5.13
CA VAL A 124 14.19 12.36 -4.08
C VAL A 124 15.59 12.30 -4.65
N CYS A 125 16.51 13.12 -4.14
CA CYS A 125 17.89 13.10 -4.62
C CYS A 125 18.67 11.94 -3.99
N ASP A 126 19.54 11.31 -4.77
CA ASP A 126 20.43 10.27 -4.28
C ASP A 126 21.52 10.88 -3.40
N GLY A 127 21.76 10.24 -2.25
CA GLY A 127 22.93 10.50 -1.43
C GLY A 127 24.18 9.85 -2.06
N ILE A 128 25.36 10.41 -1.80
CA ILE A 128 26.62 9.76 -2.15
C ILE A 128 26.77 8.51 -1.27
N GLU A 129 27.14 7.35 -1.85
CA GLU A 129 27.39 6.12 -1.09
C GLU A 129 28.31 6.40 0.11
N GLY A 130 27.80 6.11 1.32
CA GLY A 130 28.54 6.27 2.57
C GLY A 130 28.05 7.41 3.48
N TYR A 131 27.22 8.33 3.00
CA TYR A 131 26.67 9.40 3.84
C TYR A 131 25.22 9.12 4.23
N LYS A 132 24.97 9.10 5.54
CA LYS A 132 23.63 8.91 6.08
C LYS A 132 22.86 10.23 5.99
N PRO A 133 21.65 10.25 5.41
CA PRO A 133 20.79 11.42 5.52
C PRO A 133 20.36 11.57 6.98
N LEU A 134 20.63 12.74 7.56
CA LEU A 134 20.23 13.09 8.91
C LEU A 134 19.23 14.24 8.89
N THR A 135 18.30 14.21 9.84
CA THR A 135 17.34 15.28 10.09
C THR A 135 17.53 15.79 11.50
N LYS A 136 17.70 17.10 11.66
CA LYS A 136 17.88 17.79 12.93
C LYS A 136 16.71 18.71 13.21
N PHE A 137 16.09 18.54 14.37
CA PHE A 137 15.02 19.39 14.85
C PHE A 137 15.57 20.34 15.92
N VAL A 138 15.33 21.64 15.76
CA VAL A 138 15.70 22.67 16.73
C VAL A 138 14.48 23.55 16.98
N ASN A 139 14.25 23.94 18.22
CA ASN A 139 13.20 24.91 18.55
C ASN A 139 13.47 26.24 17.81
N GLU A 140 12.50 26.72 17.05
CA GLU A 140 12.55 28.04 16.42
C GLU A 140 11.87 29.04 17.37
N PRO A 141 12.60 30.01 17.93
CA PRO A 141 12.01 31.03 18.79
C PRO A 141 11.09 31.95 17.98
N ILE A 142 10.29 32.75 18.69
CA ILE A 142 9.52 33.84 18.09
C ILE A 142 10.47 34.75 17.31
N GLY A 143 10.23 34.89 16.01
CA GLY A 143 11.13 35.62 15.14
C GLY A 143 10.67 35.67 13.69
N VAL A 144 11.56 36.12 12.82
CA VAL A 144 11.28 36.39 11.40
C VAL A 144 10.75 35.16 10.64
N ASN A 145 11.12 33.95 11.07
CA ASN A 145 10.69 32.72 10.42
C ASN A 145 9.36 32.19 10.96
N CYS A 146 9.05 32.42 12.24
CA CYS A 146 7.80 32.03 12.88
C CYS A 146 7.38 33.08 13.92
N ASP A 147 6.29 33.80 13.63
CA ASP A 147 5.76 34.88 14.48
C ASP A 147 5.31 34.41 15.89
N LYS A 148 5.14 33.10 16.07
CA LYS A 148 4.71 32.45 17.32
C LYS A 148 5.63 31.31 17.75
N GLY A 149 6.86 31.31 17.24
CA GLY A 149 7.79 30.20 17.40
C GLY A 149 7.31 28.94 16.68
N GLY A 150 8.11 27.89 16.78
CA GLY A 150 7.86 26.64 16.09
C GLY A 150 9.07 25.72 16.14
N ILE A 151 9.24 24.91 15.10
CA ILE A 151 10.38 24.00 14.96
C ILE A 151 11.10 24.30 13.65
N LYS A 152 12.41 24.52 13.73
CA LYS A 152 13.33 24.50 12.60
C LYS A 152 13.73 23.05 12.33
N ILE A 153 13.47 22.60 11.10
CA ILE A 153 13.79 21.27 10.61
C ILE A 153 14.92 21.42 9.61
N SER A 154 16.08 20.87 9.91
CA SER A 154 17.25 20.90 9.01
C SER A 154 17.54 19.49 8.50
N ILE A 155 17.76 19.34 7.20
CA ILE A 155 18.04 18.06 6.55
C ILE A 155 19.37 18.18 5.84
N GLY A 156 20.21 17.15 5.93
CA GLY A 156 21.48 17.10 5.22
C GLY A 156 22.11 15.72 5.23
N LEU A 157 23.32 15.64 4.68
CA LEU A 157 24.10 14.40 4.59
C LEU A 157 25.24 14.46 5.60
N ASP A 158 25.37 13.44 6.43
CA ASP A 158 26.49 13.27 7.39
C ASP A 158 27.80 13.00 6.64
N ASN A 159 28.41 14.06 6.11
CA ASN A 159 29.57 14.03 5.24
C ASN A 159 30.84 13.59 5.96
N ASN A 160 30.89 13.71 7.29
CA ASN A 160 32.04 13.28 8.08
C ASN A 160 31.79 11.95 8.83
N SER A 161 30.60 11.36 8.66
CA SER A 161 30.17 10.09 9.28
C SER A 161 30.25 10.10 10.82
N ASN A 162 30.03 11.25 11.45
CA ASN A 162 30.06 11.40 12.91
C ASN A 162 28.70 11.11 13.57
N GLY A 163 27.65 10.85 12.78
CA GLY A 163 26.29 10.57 13.25
C GLY A 163 25.50 11.79 13.70
N ILE A 164 25.98 13.00 13.45
CA ILE A 164 25.37 14.27 13.85
C ILE A 164 25.26 15.16 12.61
N LEU A 165 24.12 15.84 12.43
CA LEU A 165 24.00 16.84 11.36
C LEU A 165 24.67 18.16 11.78
N ASP A 166 25.87 18.36 11.27
CA ASP A 166 26.65 19.59 11.45
C ASP A 166 26.08 20.74 10.61
N ASN A 167 26.37 21.99 10.99
CA ASN A 167 25.81 23.15 10.28
C ASN A 167 26.25 23.23 8.81
N ASP A 168 27.46 22.77 8.51
CA ASP A 168 28.03 22.77 7.17
C ASP A 168 27.50 21.62 6.29
N GLU A 169 26.76 20.69 6.88
CA GLU A 169 26.16 19.53 6.23
C GLU A 169 24.68 19.75 5.86
N ILE A 170 24.07 20.84 6.34
CA ILE A 170 22.66 21.15 6.11
C ILE A 170 22.44 21.54 4.64
N ILE A 171 21.63 20.75 3.95
CA ILE A 171 21.24 20.96 2.55
C ILE A 171 19.93 21.74 2.48
N SER A 172 19.01 21.50 3.41
CA SER A 172 17.70 22.13 3.42
C SER A 172 17.25 22.49 4.83
N THR A 173 16.48 23.56 4.94
CA THR A 173 15.86 24.01 6.19
C THR A 173 14.41 24.38 5.94
N SER A 174 13.51 23.84 6.75
CA SER A 174 12.09 24.14 6.77
C SER A 174 11.66 24.56 8.18
N TYR A 175 10.56 25.32 8.27
CA TYR A 175 10.01 25.77 9.55
C TYR A 175 8.56 25.29 9.69
N ALA A 176 8.25 24.69 10.84
CA ALA A 176 6.89 24.35 11.24
C ALA A 176 6.45 25.31 12.35
N CYS A 177 5.66 26.32 12.00
CA CYS A 177 5.24 27.37 12.92
C CYS A 177 3.95 27.01 13.68
N ASN A 178 3.84 27.51 14.92
CA ASN A 178 2.68 27.31 15.78
C ASN A 178 1.45 28.13 15.32
N ALA A 179 0.25 27.63 15.61
CA ALA A 179 -1.03 28.30 15.34
C ALA A 179 -1.44 29.29 16.46
N GLU A 180 -2.47 30.10 16.20
CA GLU A 180 -2.84 31.33 16.94
C GLU A 180 -3.30 31.15 18.41
N ASP A 181 -3.53 29.92 18.90
CA ASP A 181 -4.02 29.71 20.26
C ASP A 181 -2.89 29.75 21.30
N GLY A 182 -2.97 30.78 22.15
CA GLY A 182 -1.92 31.30 23.03
C GLY A 182 -1.59 30.50 24.28
N ASP A 183 -1.61 29.17 24.22
CA ASP A 183 -0.89 28.33 25.16
C ASP A 183 0.35 27.83 24.42
N LEU A 184 1.54 28.19 24.88
CA LEU A 184 2.81 27.79 24.28
C LEU A 184 2.94 26.25 24.36
N SER A 185 2.44 25.57 23.32
CA SER A 185 2.60 24.14 23.16
C SER A 185 4.05 23.89 22.76
N LEU A 186 4.87 23.47 23.71
CA LEU A 186 6.25 23.12 23.46
C LEU A 186 6.33 21.64 23.11
N THR A 187 7.07 21.34 22.04
CA THR A 187 7.42 19.98 21.65
C THR A 187 8.92 19.79 21.86
N LYS A 188 9.29 18.88 22.75
CA LYS A 188 10.67 18.46 22.98
C LYS A 188 10.89 17.10 22.32
N ILE A 189 11.90 17.02 21.46
CA ILE A 189 12.30 15.78 20.80
C ILE A 189 13.70 15.43 21.33
N SER A 190 13.86 14.22 21.83
CA SER A 190 15.16 13.70 22.28
C SER A 190 15.38 12.30 21.72
N ASP A 191 16.61 12.00 21.32
CA ASP A 191 16.96 10.67 20.84
C ASP A 191 16.85 9.63 21.97
N ILE A 192 16.43 8.43 21.60
CA ILE A 192 16.44 7.24 22.44
C ILE A 192 17.59 6.37 21.95
N GLU A 193 18.57 6.12 22.81
CA GLU A 193 19.63 5.16 22.53
C GLU A 193 19.05 3.74 22.38
N SER A 194 19.74 2.90 21.61
CA SER A 194 19.40 1.47 21.49
C SER A 194 19.36 0.81 22.86
N GLY A 195 18.23 0.20 23.20
CA GLY A 195 18.04 -0.39 24.53
C GLY A 195 16.65 -0.99 24.73
N SER A 196 16.28 -1.20 25.99
CA SER A 196 15.03 -1.86 26.38
C SER A 196 13.76 -1.10 25.98
N THR A 197 13.86 0.21 25.73
CA THR A 197 12.73 1.04 25.27
C THR A 197 12.56 0.99 23.75
N CYS A 198 13.65 1.06 22.99
CA CYS A 198 13.68 0.91 21.54
C CYS A 198 14.93 0.13 21.14
N GLU A 199 14.76 -1.06 20.58
CA GLU A 199 15.86 -1.99 20.26
C GLU A 199 16.91 -1.38 19.33
N ASN A 200 16.48 -0.59 18.34
CA ASN A 200 17.34 0.08 17.35
C ASN A 200 17.45 1.60 17.57
N GLY A 201 17.23 2.03 18.82
CA GLY A 201 17.07 3.44 19.14
C GLY A 201 15.78 4.02 18.56
N GLY A 202 15.61 5.33 18.67
CA GLY A 202 14.42 6.00 18.19
C GLY A 202 14.36 7.45 18.67
N MET A 203 13.17 8.01 18.67
CA MET A 203 12.93 9.36 19.16
C MET A 203 11.83 9.36 20.23
N LYS A 204 12.04 10.12 21.28
CA LYS A 204 11.03 10.48 22.28
C LYS A 204 10.48 11.85 21.92
N ILE A 205 9.17 11.97 21.80
CA ILE A 205 8.46 13.21 21.53
C ILE A 205 7.62 13.54 22.76
N GLU A 206 7.91 14.67 23.37
CA GLU A 206 7.22 15.18 24.56
C GLU A 206 6.50 16.47 24.18
N VAL A 207 5.21 16.56 24.48
CA VAL A 207 4.38 17.73 24.18
C VAL A 207 3.75 18.20 25.48
N GLY A 208 3.83 19.50 25.74
CA GLY A 208 3.25 20.12 26.92
C GLY A 208 3.02 21.62 26.75
N ILE A 209 2.42 22.23 27.76
CA ILE A 209 2.12 23.66 27.77
C ILE A 209 3.13 24.31 28.70
N ASP A 210 3.89 25.28 28.19
CA ASP A 210 4.79 26.10 28.99
C ASP A 210 3.97 27.02 29.90
N LEU A 211 3.81 26.59 31.15
CA LEU A 211 2.97 27.25 32.15
C LEU A 211 3.66 28.47 32.75
N ASN A 212 4.99 28.50 32.71
CA ASN A 212 5.79 29.54 33.34
C ASN A 212 6.38 30.54 32.33
N SER A 213 6.11 30.33 31.03
CA SER A 213 6.55 31.15 29.90
C SER A 213 8.08 31.30 29.80
N ASN A 214 8.85 30.29 30.23
CA ASN A 214 10.32 30.29 30.16
C ASN A 214 10.85 29.76 28.81
N ALA A 215 9.97 29.33 27.91
CA ALA A 215 10.27 28.73 26.61
C ALA A 215 11.07 27.41 26.67
N ILE A 216 11.02 26.70 27.80
CA ILE A 216 11.63 25.40 28.03
C ILE A 216 10.51 24.45 28.48
N LEU A 217 10.38 23.29 27.85
CA LEU A 217 9.41 22.29 28.31
C LEU A 217 9.97 21.58 29.55
N ASP A 218 9.56 22.03 30.72
CA ASP A 218 9.92 21.45 32.01
C ASP A 218 9.18 20.10 32.21
N GLU A 219 9.74 19.19 33.02
CA GLU A 219 9.15 17.85 33.22
C GLU A 219 7.70 17.88 33.73
N GLU A 220 7.37 18.91 34.52
CA GLU A 220 6.03 19.12 35.10
C GLU A 220 5.00 19.64 34.07
N GLU A 221 5.47 20.13 32.92
CA GLU A 221 4.67 20.74 31.87
C GLU A 221 4.27 19.73 30.79
N ILE A 222 4.95 18.59 30.73
CA ILE A 222 4.71 17.51 29.77
C ILE A 222 3.32 16.91 29.98
N LYS A 223 2.47 16.99 28.95
CA LYS A 223 1.12 16.39 28.93
C LYS A 223 1.11 15.05 28.22
N THR A 224 1.88 14.94 27.14
CA THR A 224 1.94 13.74 26.32
C THR A 224 3.38 13.36 26.07
N THR A 225 3.68 12.08 26.23
CA THR A 225 4.94 11.50 25.79
C THR A 225 4.62 10.39 24.80
N LYS A 226 5.23 10.45 23.62
CA LYS A 226 5.14 9.41 22.61
C LYS A 226 6.55 8.99 22.21
N THR A 227 6.80 7.69 22.21
CA THR A 227 8.03 7.12 21.68
C THR A 227 7.78 6.65 20.26
N VAL A 228 8.72 6.96 19.38
CA VAL A 228 8.79 6.45 18.02
C VAL A 228 10.08 5.67 17.95
N CYS A 229 9.99 4.35 18.10
CA CYS A 229 11.16 3.50 17.92
C CYS A 229 11.49 3.43 16.43
N ASN A 230 12.79 3.47 16.12
CA ASN A 230 13.23 3.07 14.79
C ASN A 230 12.77 1.64 14.56
N GLY A 231 12.23 1.37 13.37
CA GLY A 231 12.18 0.00 12.90
C GLY A 231 13.60 -0.56 12.88
N VAL A 232 13.74 -1.89 12.80
CA VAL A 232 14.93 -2.42 12.13
C VAL A 232 15.08 -1.65 10.82
N ASP A 233 16.31 -1.20 10.49
CA ASP A 233 16.61 -0.71 9.15
C ASP A 233 15.88 -1.62 8.18
N GLY A 234 15.03 -1.03 7.32
CA GLY A 234 14.28 -1.81 6.36
C GLY A 234 15.27 -2.43 5.38
N ILE A 235 15.82 -3.59 5.72
CA ILE A 235 16.27 -4.57 4.74
C ILE A 235 14.98 -5.01 4.07
N GLY A 236 14.58 -4.28 3.01
CA GLY A 236 13.44 -4.55 2.14
C GLY A 236 12.29 -5.29 2.81
N GLY A 237 11.35 -4.55 3.42
CA GLY A 237 10.07 -5.07 3.90
C GLY A 237 9.14 -5.53 2.76
N LEU A 238 9.61 -6.45 1.92
CA LEU A 238 8.81 -7.34 1.13
C LEU A 238 9.29 -8.75 1.45
N GLU A 239 8.45 -9.58 2.07
CA GLU A 239 8.64 -11.03 2.05
C GLU A 239 8.56 -11.60 0.62
N GLU A 240 8.40 -10.73 -0.40
CA GLU A 240 8.28 -11.04 -1.81
C GLU A 240 8.85 -9.90 -2.69
N ILE A 241 10.07 -10.06 -3.20
CA ILE A 241 10.69 -9.12 -4.15
C ILE A 241 10.33 -9.54 -5.58
N ARG A 242 9.80 -8.61 -6.37
CA ARG A 242 9.44 -8.85 -7.77
C ARG A 242 10.39 -8.17 -8.73
N LEU A 243 11.11 -8.95 -9.52
CA LEU A 243 11.90 -8.46 -10.65
C LEU A 243 11.10 -8.63 -11.93
N LEU A 244 10.79 -7.52 -12.58
CA LEU A 244 10.11 -7.51 -13.86
C LEU A 244 11.07 -7.97 -14.97
N ILE A 245 10.71 -9.03 -15.69
CA ILE A 245 11.46 -9.49 -16.87
C ILE A 245 10.89 -8.85 -18.15
N LEU A 246 9.57 -8.64 -18.18
CA LEU A 246 8.84 -8.06 -19.30
C LEU A 246 7.53 -7.42 -18.81
N SER A 247 7.23 -6.17 -19.20
CA SER A 247 6.02 -5.41 -18.78
C SER A 247 4.91 -5.26 -19.82
N SER A 248 5.20 -5.34 -21.12
CA SER A 248 4.29 -4.86 -22.18
C SER A 248 3.64 -5.97 -23.01
N GLY A 249 3.62 -7.21 -22.51
CA GLY A 249 3.32 -8.38 -23.32
C GLY A 249 4.37 -8.62 -24.42
N ALA A 250 4.42 -9.84 -24.93
CA ALA A 250 5.27 -10.21 -26.07
C ALA A 250 4.66 -11.37 -26.81
N GLY A 251 5.03 -11.53 -28.07
CA GLY A 251 4.55 -12.64 -28.89
C GLY A 251 5.66 -13.18 -29.77
N ALA A 252 5.61 -14.47 -30.03
CA ALA A 252 6.46 -15.16 -30.97
C ALA A 252 5.58 -15.99 -31.91
N SER A 253 5.74 -15.81 -33.21
CA SER A 253 5.05 -16.61 -34.24
C SER A 253 6.02 -17.58 -34.90
N GLY A 254 5.52 -18.72 -35.36
CA GLY A 254 6.34 -19.71 -36.06
C GLY A 254 7.35 -20.42 -35.15
N THR A 255 7.07 -20.52 -33.85
CA THR A 255 7.88 -21.32 -32.93
C THR A 255 7.59 -22.81 -33.07
N ASP A 256 8.47 -23.65 -32.53
CA ASP A 256 8.31 -25.10 -32.49
C ASP A 256 8.88 -25.66 -31.17
N LYS A 257 8.94 -26.99 -31.01
CA LYS A 257 9.38 -27.62 -29.76
C LYS A 257 10.86 -27.39 -29.45
N GLU A 258 11.68 -27.27 -30.47
CA GLU A 258 13.14 -27.16 -30.42
C GLU A 258 13.64 -25.73 -30.60
N SER A 259 12.97 -24.91 -31.40
CA SER A 259 13.29 -23.52 -31.70
C SER A 259 12.33 -22.60 -30.95
N GLY A 260 12.88 -21.76 -30.07
CA GLY A 260 12.10 -20.78 -29.32
C GLY A 260 12.63 -19.38 -29.58
N VAL A 261 11.78 -18.38 -29.35
CA VAL A 261 12.17 -16.97 -29.45
C VAL A 261 12.50 -16.44 -28.07
N ILE A 262 13.62 -15.73 -27.97
CA ILE A 262 14.07 -15.10 -26.73
C ILE A 262 13.49 -13.70 -26.63
N VAL A 263 12.84 -13.38 -25.51
CA VAL A 263 12.23 -12.07 -25.21
C VAL A 263 12.41 -11.72 -23.74
N GLY A 264 12.43 -10.42 -23.42
CA GLY A 264 12.62 -9.94 -22.05
C GLY A 264 14.02 -10.28 -21.52
N SER A 265 14.53 -9.46 -20.61
CA SER A 265 15.89 -9.66 -20.09
C SER A 265 16.07 -9.07 -18.70
N ILE A 266 16.79 -9.81 -17.85
CA ILE A 266 17.50 -9.29 -16.68
C ILE A 266 19.00 -9.45 -16.97
N GLU A 267 19.69 -8.36 -17.31
CA GLU A 267 21.06 -8.39 -17.86
C GLU A 267 22.12 -8.90 -16.86
N LYS A 268 21.92 -8.65 -15.56
CA LYS A 268 22.92 -8.92 -14.50
C LYS A 268 22.30 -9.61 -13.30
N PHE A 269 21.52 -10.66 -13.53
CA PHE A 269 20.95 -11.42 -12.43
C PHE A 269 22.05 -12.21 -11.71
N ASN A 270 22.19 -12.03 -10.39
CA ASN A 270 23.11 -12.81 -9.58
C ASN A 270 22.40 -13.35 -8.34
N LYS A 271 22.27 -14.69 -8.26
CA LYS A 271 21.62 -15.36 -7.10
C LYS A 271 22.26 -14.98 -5.76
N LYS A 272 23.56 -14.66 -5.73
CA LYS A 272 24.26 -14.28 -4.48
C LYS A 272 23.73 -13.00 -3.84
N ASN A 273 23.08 -12.13 -4.61
CA ASN A 273 22.45 -10.92 -4.08
C ASN A 273 21.20 -11.24 -3.24
N TRP A 274 20.75 -12.50 -3.25
CA TRP A 274 19.54 -12.99 -2.60
C TRP A 274 19.86 -14.16 -1.66
N SER A 275 20.89 -14.01 -0.82
CA SER A 275 21.38 -15.09 0.05
C SER A 275 20.37 -15.56 1.10
N GLU A 276 19.39 -14.73 1.43
CA GLU A 276 18.32 -15.03 2.40
C GLU A 276 17.05 -15.58 1.74
N ALA A 277 17.01 -15.68 0.39
CA ALA A 277 15.83 -16.16 -0.31
C ALA A 277 15.48 -17.60 0.06
N LYS A 278 14.26 -17.83 0.56
CA LYS A 278 13.65 -19.15 0.77
C LYS A 278 13.16 -19.78 -0.53
N SER A 279 12.68 -18.95 -1.47
CA SER A 279 12.23 -19.43 -2.77
C SER A 279 12.41 -18.38 -3.85
N ILE A 280 12.65 -18.87 -5.07
CA ILE A 280 12.60 -18.05 -6.28
C ILE A 280 11.64 -18.78 -7.21
N ILE A 281 10.55 -18.13 -7.58
CA ILE A 281 9.57 -18.61 -8.55
C ILE A 281 9.45 -17.56 -9.66
N TYR A 282 8.90 -17.91 -10.81
CA TYR A 282 8.51 -16.92 -11.80
C TYR A 282 7.09 -17.16 -12.27
N ASN A 283 6.42 -16.11 -12.71
CA ASN A 283 5.08 -16.20 -13.25
C ASN A 283 4.97 -15.51 -14.61
N SER A 284 3.98 -15.93 -15.39
CA SER A 284 3.62 -15.25 -16.62
C SER A 284 2.17 -15.51 -17.00
N TYR A 285 1.57 -14.54 -17.69
CA TYR A 285 0.28 -14.68 -18.35
C TYR A 285 0.48 -15.26 -19.75
N ILE A 286 0.23 -16.55 -19.93
CA ILE A 286 0.55 -17.29 -21.15
C ILE A 286 -0.70 -17.69 -21.93
N TYR A 287 -0.67 -17.47 -23.25
CA TYR A 287 -1.70 -17.94 -24.18
C TYR A 287 -1.12 -18.24 -25.57
N THR A 288 -1.90 -18.96 -26.37
CA THR A 288 -1.56 -19.43 -27.73
C THR A 288 -2.63 -19.00 -28.72
N SER A 289 -2.31 -18.95 -30.00
CA SER A 289 -3.31 -18.76 -31.06
C SER A 289 -4.17 -20.00 -31.34
N ASN A 290 -3.83 -21.18 -30.78
CA ASN A 290 -4.51 -22.44 -31.07
C ASN A 290 -4.63 -23.33 -29.82
N TYR A 291 -5.87 -23.60 -29.39
CA TYR A 291 -6.15 -24.39 -28.17
C TYR A 291 -5.72 -25.86 -28.27
N ASN A 292 -5.51 -26.37 -29.50
CA ASN A 292 -5.00 -27.72 -29.74
C ASN A 292 -3.47 -27.81 -29.65
N ASN A 293 -2.78 -26.69 -29.42
CA ASN A 293 -1.33 -26.67 -29.32
C ASN A 293 -0.87 -26.02 -28.02
N THR A 294 -0.13 -26.77 -27.20
CA THR A 294 0.42 -26.26 -25.95
C THR A 294 1.53 -25.26 -26.25
N CYS A 295 1.53 -24.12 -25.57
CA CYS A 295 2.63 -23.17 -25.59
C CYS A 295 3.40 -23.21 -24.27
N TYR A 296 4.68 -22.84 -24.33
CA TYR A 296 5.60 -22.88 -23.22
C TYR A 296 6.36 -21.57 -23.11
N ILE A 297 6.61 -21.15 -21.87
CA ILE A 297 7.57 -20.09 -21.53
C ILE A 297 8.58 -20.69 -20.56
N GLU A 298 9.85 -20.40 -20.80
CA GLU A 298 10.96 -20.93 -20.03
C GLU A 298 11.92 -19.82 -19.63
N LEU A 299 12.50 -19.86 -18.43
CA LEU A 299 13.65 -19.01 -18.13
C LEU A 299 14.90 -19.54 -18.82
N TYR A 300 15.57 -18.67 -19.55
CA TYR A 300 16.74 -18.99 -20.35
C TYR A 300 17.96 -18.23 -19.81
N ASN A 301 18.98 -18.97 -19.38
CA ASN A 301 20.29 -18.40 -19.09
C ASN A 301 20.98 -18.12 -20.43
N ALA A 302 20.90 -16.87 -20.89
CA ALA A 302 21.49 -16.43 -22.14
C ALA A 302 23.01 -16.29 -22.08
N THR A 303 23.59 -16.14 -20.87
CA THR A 303 25.05 -16.14 -20.69
C THR A 303 25.65 -17.50 -21.04
N ASP A 304 25.02 -18.58 -20.60
CA ASP A 304 25.56 -19.94 -20.75
C ASP A 304 24.81 -20.80 -21.77
N GLY A 305 23.71 -20.29 -22.33
CA GLY A 305 22.99 -20.89 -23.44
C GLY A 305 22.09 -22.07 -23.08
N TYR A 306 21.48 -22.09 -21.88
CA TYR A 306 20.63 -23.21 -21.44
C TYR A 306 19.35 -22.75 -20.71
N VAL A 307 18.32 -23.61 -20.70
CA VAL A 307 17.07 -23.39 -19.96
C VAL A 307 17.24 -23.75 -18.49
N ILE A 308 16.80 -22.88 -17.58
CA ILE A 308 16.83 -23.17 -16.15
C ILE A 308 15.91 -24.37 -15.86
N SER A 309 16.43 -25.36 -15.13
CA SER A 309 15.62 -26.54 -14.80
C SER A 309 14.44 -26.17 -13.91
N GLU A 310 13.32 -26.87 -14.10
CA GLU A 310 12.04 -26.62 -13.41
C GLU A 310 11.37 -25.26 -13.70
N SER A 311 11.95 -24.47 -14.60
CA SER A 311 11.43 -23.16 -14.98
C SER A 311 10.53 -23.20 -16.23
N THR A 312 9.89 -24.32 -16.57
CA THR A 312 9.00 -24.37 -17.75
C THR A 312 7.55 -24.29 -17.29
N ILE A 313 6.83 -23.27 -17.75
CA ILE A 313 5.37 -23.16 -17.59
C ILE A 313 4.69 -23.36 -18.94
N SER A 314 3.45 -23.84 -18.91
CA SER A 314 2.70 -24.15 -20.12
C SER A 314 1.23 -23.79 -20.02
N SER A 315 0.62 -23.49 -21.16
CA SER A 315 -0.81 -23.27 -21.29
C SER A 315 -1.28 -23.59 -22.71
N ASN A 316 -2.56 -23.89 -22.86
CA ASN A 316 -3.25 -23.96 -24.16
C ASN A 316 -4.42 -22.97 -24.23
N SER A 317 -4.48 -22.01 -23.31
CA SER A 317 -5.48 -20.94 -23.33
C SER A 317 -5.32 -20.11 -24.61
N THR A 318 -6.43 -19.74 -25.22
CA THR A 318 -6.46 -18.87 -26.41
C THR A 318 -7.01 -17.47 -26.13
N MET A 319 -7.40 -17.20 -24.89
CA MET A 319 -8.11 -15.99 -24.53
C MET A 319 -7.17 -15.01 -23.83
N TYR A 320 -7.10 -13.77 -24.30
CA TYR A 320 -6.38 -12.69 -23.62
C TYR A 320 -7.01 -12.38 -22.24
N PRO A 321 -6.21 -12.11 -21.18
CA PRO A 321 -4.76 -11.95 -21.15
C PRO A 321 -3.96 -13.26 -21.07
N GLY A 322 -4.62 -14.42 -21.18
CA GLY A 322 -4.02 -15.72 -20.98
C GLY A 322 -4.15 -16.22 -19.54
N SER A 323 -3.67 -17.42 -19.31
CA SER A 323 -3.66 -18.02 -17.97
C SER A 323 -2.43 -17.55 -17.21
N LEU A 324 -2.62 -17.03 -16.00
CA LEU A 324 -1.50 -16.82 -15.08
C LEU A 324 -0.98 -18.19 -14.63
N VAL A 325 0.26 -18.50 -14.99
CA VAL A 325 0.92 -19.74 -14.58
C VAL A 325 2.17 -19.39 -13.81
N ILE A 326 2.41 -20.13 -12.73
CA ILE A 326 3.52 -19.95 -11.80
C ILE A 326 4.41 -21.18 -11.91
N SER A 327 5.72 -20.98 -11.94
CA SER A 327 6.70 -22.06 -11.96
C SER A 327 6.81 -22.77 -10.62
N LYS A 328 7.57 -23.87 -10.62
CA LYS A 328 8.11 -24.41 -9.38
C LYS A 328 9.16 -23.47 -8.77
N ASN A 329 9.59 -23.78 -7.55
CA ASN A 329 10.73 -23.11 -6.94
C ASN A 329 12.01 -23.51 -7.69
N ILE A 330 12.67 -22.54 -8.29
CA ILE A 330 13.87 -22.71 -9.13
C ILE A 330 15.15 -22.24 -8.43
N ILE A 331 15.08 -21.89 -7.14
CA ILE A 331 16.21 -21.32 -6.41
C ILE A 331 17.47 -22.19 -6.54
N ASP A 332 17.34 -23.51 -6.43
CA ASP A 332 18.46 -24.45 -6.51
C ASP A 332 18.97 -24.69 -7.94
N ASN A 333 18.18 -24.32 -8.95
CA ASN A 333 18.53 -24.47 -10.36
C ASN A 333 19.23 -23.23 -10.93
N LEU A 334 19.20 -22.10 -10.20
CA LEU A 334 19.87 -20.87 -10.58
C LEU A 334 21.37 -20.90 -10.20
N PRO A 335 22.27 -20.48 -11.09
CA PRO A 335 23.71 -20.54 -10.84
C PRO A 335 24.16 -19.46 -9.84
N ASN A 336 25.19 -19.76 -9.05
CA ASN A 336 25.79 -18.84 -8.07
C ASN A 336 26.81 -17.86 -8.71
N LYS A 337 26.42 -17.22 -9.82
CA LYS A 337 27.20 -16.21 -10.54
C LYS A 337 26.25 -15.23 -11.24
N GLU A 338 26.80 -14.11 -11.72
CA GLU A 338 26.07 -13.18 -12.59
C GLU A 338 25.76 -13.84 -13.94
N ILE A 339 24.50 -13.75 -14.37
CA ILE A 339 23.99 -14.24 -15.65
C ILE A 339 22.98 -13.26 -16.24
N LYS A 340 22.83 -13.30 -17.57
CA LYS A 340 21.72 -12.72 -18.30
C LYS A 340 20.57 -13.73 -18.33
N LEU A 341 19.43 -13.34 -17.76
CA LEU A 341 18.25 -14.19 -17.64
C LEU A 341 17.13 -13.65 -18.55
N ASP A 342 16.76 -14.43 -19.55
CA ASP A 342 15.73 -14.08 -20.53
C ASP A 342 14.54 -15.05 -20.48
N LEU A 343 13.48 -14.78 -21.25
CA LEU A 343 12.37 -15.72 -21.46
C LEU A 343 12.47 -16.35 -22.83
N ARG A 344 12.24 -17.65 -22.91
CA ARG A 344 12.13 -18.39 -24.16
C ARG A 344 10.70 -18.83 -24.40
N LEU A 345 10.11 -18.36 -25.50
CA LEU A 345 8.77 -18.71 -25.95
C LEU A 345 8.84 -19.81 -27.01
N ARG A 346 8.10 -20.89 -26.82
CA ARG A 346 8.05 -22.00 -27.78
C ARG A 346 6.73 -22.76 -27.75
N SER A 347 6.36 -23.42 -28.84
CA SER A 347 5.12 -24.21 -28.93
C SER A 347 5.40 -25.70 -29.08
N GLU A 348 4.43 -26.56 -28.73
CA GLU A 348 4.58 -28.01 -28.83
C GLU A 348 4.72 -28.48 -30.29
N ASN A 349 3.88 -27.93 -31.17
CA ASN A 349 3.93 -28.13 -32.61
C ASN A 349 4.31 -26.83 -33.34
N GLU A 350 4.86 -26.97 -34.55
CA GLU A 350 5.25 -25.84 -35.41
C GLU A 350 4.03 -25.02 -35.85
N GLY A 351 4.25 -23.71 -36.09
CA GLY A 351 3.30 -22.85 -36.81
C GLY A 351 2.25 -22.15 -35.93
N THR A 352 2.30 -22.31 -34.62
CA THR A 352 1.44 -21.54 -33.70
C THR A 352 2.18 -20.42 -33.02
N SER A 353 1.45 -19.36 -32.67
CA SER A 353 2.02 -18.23 -31.95
C SER A 353 1.86 -18.41 -30.45
N VAL A 354 2.90 -18.04 -29.71
CA VAL A 354 2.95 -18.01 -28.25
C VAL A 354 2.97 -16.57 -27.79
N PHE A 355 2.18 -16.24 -26.78
CA PHE A 355 2.04 -14.88 -26.30
C PHE A 355 2.13 -14.79 -24.77
N ILE A 356 2.68 -13.67 -24.33
CA ILE A 356 2.61 -13.15 -22.97
C ILE A 356 1.59 -12.01 -23.00
N GLY A 357 0.48 -12.14 -22.27
CA GLY A 357 -0.61 -11.16 -22.35
C GLY A 357 -0.47 -9.96 -21.42
N ARG A 358 0.36 -10.04 -20.38
CA ARG A 358 0.64 -8.92 -19.48
C ARG A 358 2.13 -8.85 -19.20
N LYS A 359 2.52 -9.20 -17.98
CA LYS A 359 3.90 -9.18 -17.52
C LYS A 359 4.41 -10.58 -17.20
N SER A 360 5.72 -10.67 -17.14
CA SER A 360 6.43 -11.82 -16.59
C SER A 360 7.38 -11.31 -15.50
N GLU A 361 7.27 -11.92 -14.33
CA GLU A 361 7.99 -11.48 -13.13
C GLU A 361 8.73 -12.67 -12.51
N LEU A 362 9.95 -12.43 -12.07
CA LEU A 362 10.65 -13.28 -11.11
C LEU A 362 10.27 -12.81 -9.71
N ILE A 363 9.88 -13.75 -8.86
CA ILE A 363 9.40 -13.51 -7.50
C ILE A 363 10.36 -14.20 -6.53
N ILE A 364 10.93 -13.44 -5.61
CA ILE A 364 11.95 -13.86 -4.66
C ILE A 364 11.36 -13.70 -3.27
N ASN A 365 11.12 -14.81 -2.57
CA ASN A 365 10.60 -14.79 -1.21
C ASN A 365 11.73 -15.04 -0.23
N ASN A 366 11.90 -14.16 0.77
CA ASN A 366 12.92 -14.24 1.82
C ASN A 366 12.42 -14.93 3.09
#